data_AF-A0A7X1ZP05-F1
#
_entry.id   AF-A0A7X1ZP05-F1
#
_cell.length_a   1.000
_cell.length_b   1.000
_cell.length_c   1.000
_cell.angle_alpha   90.00
_cell.angle_beta   90.00
_cell.angle_gamma   90.00
#
_symmetry.space_group_name_H-M   'P 1'
#
loop_
_entity.id
_entity.type
_entity.pdbx_description
1 polymer ?
#
loop_
_entity_poly.entity_id
_entity_poly.type
_entity_poly.pdbx_seq_one_letter_code
_entity_poly.pdbx_strand_id
1 'polypeptide(L)'
;MNSATKRSLTAPCGLDCFNCEIHEKNITDEMKKQFASKVQKDPEEVACKGCRLENGCRHLGQPCETLKCIEDKGLEFCFECEEFPCVKLQPAKEGADRYPHNFKLFNLCRMKAVGVEKWAEEEAKLIRQRYYLGKFIPGSGPILKR
;
A
#
# COMPACT_ATOMS: atom_id res chain seq x y z
N MET A 1 16.23 1.98 3.16
CA MET A 1 16.06 2.46 1.77
C MET A 1 16.10 3.98 1.80
N ASN A 2 16.68 4.63 0.79
CA ASN A 2 16.66 6.10 0.69
C ASN A 2 15.28 6.61 0.22
N SER A 3 15.07 7.92 0.33
CA SER A 3 13.80 8.59 -0.01
C SER A 3 13.35 8.33 -1.46
N ALA A 4 14.25 8.45 -2.43
CA ALA A 4 13.93 8.19 -3.85
C ALA A 4 13.42 6.75 -4.09
N THR A 5 14.04 5.76 -3.45
CA THR A 5 13.60 4.36 -3.51
C THR A 5 12.23 4.17 -2.86
N LYS A 6 11.95 4.87 -1.75
CA LYS A 6 10.63 4.79 -1.11
C LYS A 6 9.54 5.42 -1.97
N ARG A 7 9.83 6.53 -2.64
CA ARG A 7 8.90 7.17 -3.59
C ARG A 7 8.54 6.20 -4.73
N SER A 8 9.53 5.57 -5.36
CA SER A 8 9.26 4.60 -6.44
C SER A 8 8.50 3.35 -5.96
N LEU A 9 8.66 2.97 -4.69
CA LEU A 9 7.89 1.90 -4.03
C LEU A 9 6.59 2.40 -3.37
N THR A 10 6.19 3.64 -3.60
CA THR A 10 4.88 4.14 -3.18
C THR A 10 3.89 3.96 -4.31
N ALA A 11 2.83 3.21 -4.04
CA ALA A 11 1.78 2.94 -5.00
C ALA A 11 1.00 4.23 -5.32
N PRO A 12 0.53 4.40 -6.57
CA PRO A 12 -0.32 5.54 -6.94
C PRO A 12 -1.56 5.69 -6.06
N CYS A 13 -2.08 4.58 -5.51
CA CYS A 13 -3.25 4.54 -4.65
C CYS A 13 -2.96 4.76 -3.15
N GLY A 14 -1.72 5.05 -2.76
CA GLY A 14 -1.32 5.35 -1.38
C GLY A 14 -0.85 4.15 -0.55
N LEU A 15 -0.62 3.00 -1.17
CA LEU A 15 0.04 1.87 -0.48
C LEU A 15 1.55 2.07 -0.42
N ASP A 16 2.13 1.81 0.74
CA ASP A 16 3.56 1.78 1.03
C ASP A 16 4.14 0.39 0.74
N CYS A 17 4.41 0.06 -0.54
CA CYS A 17 4.93 -1.27 -0.90
C CYS A 17 6.26 -1.59 -0.20
N PHE A 18 7.06 -0.57 0.12
CA PHE A 18 8.31 -0.73 0.87
C PHE A 18 8.13 -1.25 2.31
N ASN A 19 6.92 -1.16 2.90
CA ASN A 19 6.58 -1.79 4.19
C ASN A 19 5.70 -3.04 4.02
N CYS A 20 5.43 -3.48 2.80
CA CYS A 20 4.64 -4.67 2.54
C CYS A 20 5.48 -5.93 2.80
N GLU A 21 4.92 -6.90 3.53
CA GLU A 21 5.66 -8.09 3.96
C GLU A 21 6.06 -9.00 2.78
N ILE A 22 5.32 -8.97 1.67
CA ILE A 22 5.64 -9.77 0.48
C ILE A 22 6.64 -9.10 -0.47
N HIS A 23 7.04 -7.86 -0.18
CA HIS A 23 8.05 -7.17 -0.98
C HIS A 23 9.38 -7.90 -0.85
N GLU A 24 10.15 -8.00 -1.94
CA GLU A 24 11.40 -8.79 -2.01
C GLU A 24 12.40 -8.47 -0.90
N LYS A 25 12.41 -7.22 -0.42
CA LYS A 25 13.30 -6.75 0.67
C LYS A 25 12.81 -7.07 2.09
N ASN A 26 11.56 -7.51 2.23
CA ASN A 26 10.90 -7.74 3.51
C ASN A 26 10.50 -9.21 3.72
N ILE A 27 10.23 -9.94 2.65
CA ILE A 27 9.71 -11.30 2.70
C ILE A 27 10.76 -12.29 3.25
N THR A 28 10.38 -13.09 4.23
CA THR A 28 11.24 -14.13 4.81
C THR A 28 11.19 -15.42 4.00
N ASP A 29 12.21 -16.28 4.10
CA ASP A 29 12.21 -17.57 3.40
C ASP A 29 11.09 -18.50 3.85
N GLU A 30 10.68 -18.39 5.11
CA GLU A 30 9.50 -19.09 5.62
C GLU A 30 8.22 -18.61 4.93
N MET A 31 8.04 -17.28 4.81
CA MET A 31 6.91 -16.72 4.08
C MET A 31 6.93 -17.11 2.60
N LYS A 32 8.10 -17.10 1.94
CA LYS A 32 8.23 -17.56 0.55
C LYS A 32 7.73 -18.99 0.40
N LYS A 33 8.16 -19.92 1.25
CA LYS A 33 7.69 -21.33 1.21
C LYS A 33 6.19 -21.45 1.47
N GLN A 34 5.65 -20.68 2.42
CA GLN A 34 4.22 -20.69 2.72
C GLN A 34 3.36 -20.12 1.59
N PHE A 35 3.80 -19.06 0.91
CA PHE A 35 3.07 -18.49 -0.22
C PHE A 35 3.23 -19.37 -1.46
N ALA A 36 4.44 -19.85 -1.75
CA ALA A 36 4.75 -20.75 -2.86
C ALA A 36 3.84 -21.99 -2.88
N SER A 37 3.66 -22.63 -1.71
CA SER A 37 2.76 -23.79 -1.59
C SER A 37 1.30 -23.43 -1.85
N LYS A 38 0.85 -22.25 -1.41
CA LYS A 38 -0.52 -21.75 -1.65
C LYS A 38 -0.79 -21.41 -3.11
N VAL A 39 0.20 -20.83 -3.81
CA VAL A 39 0.03 -20.39 -5.20
C VAL A 39 0.60 -21.36 -6.24
N GLN A 40 1.14 -22.51 -5.80
CA GLN A 40 1.79 -23.53 -6.63
C GLN A 40 2.88 -22.93 -7.54
N LYS A 41 3.74 -22.09 -6.98
CA LYS A 41 4.88 -21.46 -7.67
C LYS A 41 6.19 -21.73 -6.95
N ASP A 42 7.30 -21.43 -7.61
CA ASP A 42 8.60 -21.49 -6.95
C ASP A 42 8.70 -20.40 -5.85
N PRO A 43 9.28 -20.71 -4.67
CA PRO A 43 9.56 -19.72 -3.63
C PRO A 43 10.28 -18.45 -4.10
N GLU A 44 11.15 -18.55 -5.11
CA GLU A 44 11.85 -17.41 -5.69
C GLU A 44 10.91 -16.48 -6.48
N GLU A 45 9.84 -17.03 -7.06
CA GLU A 45 8.84 -16.28 -7.82
C GLU A 45 7.83 -15.53 -6.94
N VAL A 46 7.83 -15.76 -5.63
CA VAL A 46 6.90 -15.15 -4.68
C VAL A 46 7.25 -13.69 -4.40
N ALA A 47 8.54 -13.34 -4.46
CA ALA A 47 9.04 -12.02 -4.12
C ALA A 47 8.44 -10.94 -5.05
N CYS A 48 7.83 -9.90 -4.45
CA CYS A 48 7.18 -8.82 -5.17
C CYS A 48 8.09 -7.59 -5.27
N LYS A 49 8.21 -7.01 -6.47
CA LYS A 49 9.03 -5.80 -6.73
C LYS A 49 8.29 -4.48 -6.50
N GLY A 50 7.02 -4.54 -6.08
CA GLY A 50 6.16 -3.38 -5.88
C GLY A 50 5.25 -3.11 -7.07
N CYS A 51 4.11 -2.46 -6.81
CA CYS A 51 3.00 -2.42 -7.75
C CYS A 51 3.31 -1.75 -9.10
N ARG A 52 4.23 -0.78 -9.13
CA ARG A 52 4.63 -0.09 -10.37
C ARG A 52 5.45 -1.00 -11.31
N LEU A 53 6.15 -1.99 -10.76
CA LEU A 53 6.94 -2.95 -11.54
C LEU A 53 6.18 -4.25 -11.84
N GLU A 54 5.12 -4.52 -11.09
CA GLU A 54 4.32 -5.75 -11.15
C GLU A 54 2.96 -5.57 -11.83
N ASN A 55 2.73 -4.42 -12.48
CA ASN A 55 1.45 -4.03 -13.09
C ASN A 55 0.25 -4.13 -12.12
N GLY A 56 0.48 -3.78 -10.86
CA GLY A 56 -0.55 -3.80 -9.81
C GLY A 56 -0.13 -4.53 -8.54
N CYS A 57 -1.06 -4.57 -7.58
CA CYS A 57 -0.86 -5.36 -6.37
C CYS A 57 -1.02 -6.84 -6.69
N ARG A 58 0.02 -7.65 -6.39
CA ARG A 58 0.03 -9.10 -6.61
C ARG A 58 -1.18 -9.83 -6.00
N HIS A 59 -1.72 -9.33 -4.88
CA HIS A 59 -2.91 -9.91 -4.24
C HIS A 59 -4.20 -9.77 -5.06
N LEU A 60 -4.24 -8.92 -6.09
CA LEU A 60 -5.41 -8.77 -6.94
C LEU A 60 -5.60 -9.98 -7.87
N GLY A 61 -4.52 -10.67 -8.26
CA GLY A 61 -4.58 -11.76 -9.24
C GLY A 61 -5.06 -11.35 -10.64
N GLN A 62 -5.25 -10.05 -10.87
CA GLN A 62 -5.78 -9.45 -12.10
C GLN A 62 -5.18 -8.05 -12.29
N PRO A 63 -5.26 -7.47 -13.49
CA PRO A 63 -4.79 -6.10 -13.75
C PRO A 63 -5.38 -5.07 -12.78
N CYS A 64 -4.56 -4.10 -12.37
CA CYS A 64 -4.97 -3.08 -11.42
C CYS A 64 -5.58 -1.86 -12.12
N GLU A 65 -6.92 -1.76 -12.11
CA GLU A 65 -7.66 -0.63 -12.69
C GLU A 65 -7.27 0.74 -12.11
N THR A 66 -6.82 0.81 -10.86
CA THR A 66 -6.35 2.08 -10.27
C THR A 66 -4.98 2.48 -10.81
N LEU A 67 -4.09 1.53 -11.09
CA LEU A 67 -2.78 1.81 -11.68
C LEU A 67 -2.95 2.33 -13.11
N LYS A 68 -3.69 1.56 -13.93
CA LYS A 68 -4.03 1.93 -15.30
C LYS A 68 -4.66 3.32 -15.40
N CYS A 69 -5.63 3.63 -14.55
CA CYS A 69 -6.29 4.94 -14.54
C CYS A 69 -5.32 6.12 -14.30
N ILE A 70 -4.28 5.93 -13.47
CA ILE A 70 -3.30 6.98 -13.19
C ILE A 70 -2.27 7.12 -14.30
N GLU A 71 -1.87 6.00 -14.89
CA GLU A 71 -1.02 5.97 -16.08
C GLU A 71 -1.70 6.64 -17.28
N ASP A 72 -2.96 6.31 -17.56
CA ASP A 72 -3.77 6.90 -18.63
C ASP A 72 -3.94 8.43 -18.46
N LYS A 73 -3.94 8.92 -17.22
CA LYS A 73 -4.03 10.35 -16.90
C LYS A 73 -2.67 11.05 -16.84
N GLY A 74 -1.56 10.32 -16.98
CA GLY A 74 -0.20 10.88 -16.86
C GLY A 74 0.12 11.45 -15.48
N LEU A 75 -0.56 10.97 -14.43
CA LEU A 75 -0.34 11.39 -13.05
C LEU A 75 0.59 10.41 -12.32
N GLU A 76 1.21 10.81 -11.21
CA GLU A 76 2.06 9.93 -10.42
C GLU A 76 1.27 9.29 -9.26
N PHE A 77 0.35 10.05 -8.66
CA PHE A 77 -0.47 9.63 -7.53
C PHE A 77 -1.93 10.03 -7.69
N CYS A 78 -2.83 9.27 -7.06
CA CYS A 78 -4.25 9.54 -7.13
C CYS A 78 -4.65 10.88 -6.50
N PHE A 79 -3.88 11.42 -5.54
CA PHE A 79 -4.21 12.69 -4.89
C PHE A 79 -4.04 13.92 -5.80
N GLU A 80 -3.34 13.75 -6.92
CA GLU A 80 -3.08 14.76 -7.96
C GLU A 80 -4.26 14.87 -8.93
N CYS A 81 -5.14 13.86 -8.96
CA CYS A 81 -6.32 13.88 -9.81
C CYS A 81 -7.34 14.92 -9.34
N GLU A 82 -7.92 15.68 -10.26
CA GLU A 82 -8.96 16.69 -9.96
C GLU A 82 -10.21 16.08 -9.30
N GLU A 83 -10.51 14.81 -9.61
CA GLU A 83 -11.63 14.06 -9.04
C GLU A 83 -11.30 13.44 -7.68
N PHE A 84 -10.12 13.71 -7.12
CA PHE A 84 -9.71 13.11 -5.85
C PHE A 84 -10.44 13.75 -4.65
N PRO A 85 -11.03 12.94 -3.74
CA PRO A 85 -11.11 11.47 -3.76
C PRO A 85 -12.26 10.96 -4.64
N CYS A 86 -11.98 9.96 -5.48
CA CYS A 86 -12.98 9.37 -6.39
C CYS A 86 -13.50 8.00 -5.91
N VAL A 87 -14.55 7.50 -6.56
CA VAL A 87 -15.23 6.24 -6.21
C VAL A 87 -14.31 5.01 -6.20
N LYS A 88 -13.24 4.98 -7.02
CA LYS A 88 -12.25 3.88 -7.02
C LYS A 88 -11.47 3.77 -5.70
N LEU A 89 -11.45 4.83 -4.90
CA LEU A 89 -10.79 4.90 -3.60
C LEU A 89 -11.77 4.88 -2.43
N GLN A 90 -13.07 4.78 -2.70
CA GLN A 90 -14.09 4.75 -1.66
C GLN A 90 -13.89 3.54 -0.75
N PRO A 91 -13.74 3.74 0.57
CA PRO A 91 -13.62 2.64 1.52
C PRO A 91 -14.94 1.87 1.65
N ALA A 92 -14.84 0.56 1.86
CA ALA A 92 -15.98 -0.30 2.15
C ALA A 92 -15.82 -0.97 3.52
N LYS A 93 -16.94 -1.42 4.11
CA LYS A 93 -16.88 -2.30 5.29
C LYS A 93 -16.41 -3.71 4.88
N GLU A 94 -16.89 -4.19 3.74
CA GLU A 94 -16.54 -5.49 3.21
C GLU A 94 -15.05 -5.55 2.86
N GLY A 95 -14.35 -6.52 3.43
CA GLY A 95 -12.91 -6.74 3.20
C GLY A 95 -11.99 -5.77 3.95
N ALA A 96 -12.49 -4.90 4.83
CA ALA A 96 -11.67 -3.96 5.60
C ALA A 96 -10.68 -4.64 6.57
N ASP A 97 -11.01 -5.85 7.01
CA ASP A 97 -10.19 -6.74 7.84
C ASP A 97 -9.06 -7.41 7.05
N ARG A 98 -9.23 -7.56 5.73
CA ARG A 98 -8.30 -8.25 4.84
C ARG A 98 -7.47 -7.32 3.98
N TYR A 99 -8.08 -6.26 3.46
CA TYR A 99 -7.48 -5.37 2.47
C TYR A 99 -7.16 -4.00 3.07
N PRO A 100 -6.00 -3.42 2.73
CA PRO A 100 -5.55 -2.12 3.23
C PRO A 100 -6.30 -0.92 2.63
N HIS A 101 -7.54 -1.07 2.15
CA HIS A 101 -8.22 -0.05 1.35
C HIS A 101 -8.56 1.23 2.13
N ASN A 102 -8.64 1.16 3.47
CA ASN A 102 -8.99 2.30 4.31
C ASN A 102 -7.79 3.21 4.55
N PHE A 103 -6.64 2.66 4.95
CA PHE A 103 -5.48 3.50 5.24
C PHE A 103 -4.77 4.00 3.99
N LYS A 104 -4.91 3.34 2.83
CA LYS A 104 -4.34 3.85 1.56
C LYS A 104 -4.90 5.24 1.21
N LEU A 105 -6.20 5.47 1.45
CA LEU A 105 -6.84 6.77 1.24
C LEU A 105 -6.30 7.80 2.24
N PHE A 106 -6.16 7.41 3.51
CA PHE A 106 -5.54 8.28 4.51
C PHE A 106 -4.11 8.67 4.13
N ASN A 107 -3.31 7.72 3.62
CA ASN A 107 -1.96 8.00 3.11
C ASN A 107 -1.98 8.99 1.95
N LEU A 108 -2.91 8.88 0.99
CA LEU A 108 -3.05 9.87 -0.09
C LEU A 108 -3.30 11.28 0.45
N CYS A 109 -4.16 11.42 1.46
CA CYS A 109 -4.39 12.70 2.13
C CYS A 109 -3.12 13.21 2.84
N ARG A 110 -2.36 12.33 3.50
CA ARG A 110 -1.10 12.70 4.15
C ARG A 110 -0.04 13.13 3.15
N MET A 111 0.18 12.37 2.08
CA MET A 111 1.11 12.71 1.01
C MET A 111 0.77 14.06 0.38
N LYS A 112 -0.50 14.36 0.12
CA LYS A 112 -0.94 15.68 -0.37
C LYS A 112 -0.64 16.81 0.63
N ALA A 113 -0.74 16.54 1.93
CA ALA A 113 -0.55 17.54 2.97
C ALA A 113 0.92 17.80 3.33
N VAL A 114 1.78 16.77 3.32
CA VAL A 114 3.16 16.86 3.81
C VAL A 114 4.24 16.53 2.78
N GLY A 115 3.85 16.11 1.58
CA GLY A 115 4.76 15.58 0.56
C GLY A 115 4.99 14.07 0.72
N VAL A 116 5.28 13.42 -0.41
CA VAL A 116 5.46 11.95 -0.47
C VAL A 116 6.69 11.51 0.31
N GLU A 117 7.79 12.26 0.19
CA GLU A 117 9.07 11.96 0.84
C GLU A 117 8.93 11.98 2.36
N LYS A 118 8.35 13.05 2.90
CA LYS A 118 8.14 13.20 4.34
C LYS A 118 7.19 12.13 4.87
N TRP A 119 6.07 11.88 4.18
CA TRP A 119 5.17 10.80 4.55
C TRP A 119 5.87 9.44 4.57
N ALA A 120 6.68 9.13 3.55
CA ALA A 120 7.36 7.84 3.42
C ALA A 120 8.47 7.62 4.47
N GLU A 121 9.15 8.69 4.88
CA GLU A 121 10.19 8.64 5.92
C GLU A 121 9.61 8.62 7.33
N GLU A 122 8.61 9.45 7.62
CA GLU A 122 8.19 9.73 9.00
C GLU A 122 6.85 9.09 9.39
N GLU A 123 5.92 8.90 8.43
CA GLU A 123 4.52 8.60 8.76
C GLU A 123 4.08 7.19 8.34
N ALA A 124 4.48 6.71 7.16
CA ALA A 124 3.93 5.51 6.51
C ALA A 124 3.94 4.27 7.42
N LYS A 125 5.09 3.99 8.05
CA LYS A 125 5.25 2.84 8.96
C LYS A 125 4.32 2.95 10.18
N LEU A 126 4.24 4.13 10.78
CA LEU A 126 3.44 4.34 11.98
C LEU A 126 1.94 4.34 11.67
N ILE A 127 1.53 4.87 10.52
CA ILE A 127 0.15 4.78 10.02
C ILE A 127 -0.25 3.31 9.84
N ARG A 128 0.59 2.52 9.17
CA ARG A 128 0.37 1.07 8.98
C ARG A 128 0.26 0.34 10.32
N GLN A 129 1.18 0.60 11.26
CA GLN A 129 1.13 -0.01 12.60
C GLN A 129 -0.15 0.36 13.33
N ARG A 130 -0.53 1.63 13.35
CA ARG A 130 -1.80 2.07 13.95
C ARG A 130 -3.01 1.39 13.31
N TYR A 131 -3.01 1.23 11.99
CA TYR A 131 -4.10 0.57 11.27
C TYR A 131 -4.28 -0.90 11.70
N TYR A 132 -3.19 -1.67 11.78
CA TYR A 132 -3.28 -3.11 12.04
C TYR A 132 -3.25 -3.48 13.53
N LEU A 133 -2.55 -2.70 14.36
CA LEU A 133 -2.28 -3.04 15.76
C LEU A 133 -2.97 -2.07 16.75
N GLY A 134 -3.45 -0.93 16.28
CA GLY A 134 -4.06 0.08 17.12
C GLY A 134 -5.46 -0.31 17.58
N LYS A 135 -5.77 -0.05 18.85
CA LYS A 135 -7.15 -0.13 19.34
C LYS A 135 -7.89 1.12 18.89
N PHE A 136 -8.92 0.96 18.06
CA PHE A 136 -9.78 2.07 17.68
C PHE A 136 -10.57 2.58 18.88
N ILE A 137 -10.45 3.88 19.16
CA ILE A 137 -11.24 4.60 20.14
C ILE A 137 -12.00 5.70 19.39
N PRO A 138 -13.34 5.72 19.42
CA PRO A 138 -14.13 6.76 18.77
C PRO A 138 -13.64 8.16 19.17
N GLY A 139 -13.37 9.02 18.18
CA GLY A 139 -12.87 10.39 18.38
C GLY A 139 -11.36 10.51 18.66
N SER A 140 -10.65 9.43 19.02
CA SER A 140 -9.20 9.43 19.25
C SER A 140 -8.40 8.66 18.21
N GLY A 141 -9.09 7.92 17.34
CA GLY A 141 -8.45 7.09 16.32
C GLY A 141 -7.78 5.84 16.91
N PRO A 142 -6.97 5.14 16.10
CA PRO A 142 -6.24 3.96 16.55
C PRO A 142 -5.06 4.30 17.47
N ILE A 143 -5.10 3.79 18.71
CA ILE A 143 -4.03 3.95 19.71
C ILE A 143 -3.22 2.65 19.80
N LEU A 144 -1.90 2.76 19.59
CA LEU A 144 -0.98 1.66 19.87
C LEU A 144 -0.85 1.50 21.39
N LYS A 145 -1.07 0.29 21.90
CA LYS A 145 -0.73 -0.03 23.29
C LYS A 145 0.79 0.11 23.45
N ARG A 146 1.21 0.87 24.46
CA ARG A 146 2.61 0.96 24.86
C ARG A 146 3.03 -0.34 25.54
#